data_AF-A0A2G1MD98-F1
#
_entry.id   AF-A0A2G1MD98-F1
#
_cell.length_a   1.000
_cell.length_b   1.000
_cell.length_c   1.000
_cell.angle_alpha   90.00
_cell.angle_beta   90.00
_cell.angle_gamma   90.00
#
_symmetry.space_group_name_H-M   'P 1'
#
loop_
_entity.id
_entity.type
_entity.pdbx_description
1 polymer ?
#
loop_
_entity_poly.entity_id
_entity_poly.type
_entity_poly.pdbx_seq_one_letter_code
_entity_poly.pdbx_strand_id
1 'polypeptide(L)'
;MVVLRSGTGRLEGETGRDRLHGGEGVDVSVFDTRYAVEGEDDTVFDLRRNDGVQLIGFDEDEVRLVRDGRSVELYQDDVPVATIRNTKLAIVDSALEFV
;
A
#
# COMPACT_ATOMS: atom_id res chain seq x y z
N MET A 1 -6.64 -11.80 3.99
CA MET A 1 -7.00 -10.69 4.90
C MET A 1 -6.00 -10.67 6.06
N VAL A 2 -5.28 -9.56 6.22
CA VAL A 2 -4.28 -9.36 7.29
C VAL A 2 -4.75 -8.22 8.19
N VAL A 3 -4.77 -8.45 9.51
CA VAL A 3 -5.21 -7.45 10.49
C VAL A 3 -4.26 -7.45 11.68
N LEU A 4 -3.60 -6.32 11.90
CA LEU A 4 -2.89 -5.99 13.12
C LEU A 4 -3.85 -5.25 14.06
N ARG A 5 -3.78 -5.56 15.38
CA ARG A 5 -4.70 -4.98 16.37
C ARG A 5 -4.06 -3.82 17.14
N SER A 6 -2.80 -3.96 17.54
CA SER A 6 -2.03 -2.91 18.20
C SER A 6 -0.52 -3.18 18.09
N GLY A 7 0.27 -2.11 18.14
CA GLY A 7 1.72 -2.16 18.04
C GLY A 7 2.22 -1.93 16.61
N THR A 8 3.53 -1.79 16.45
CA THR A 8 4.16 -1.69 15.14
C THR A 8 4.19 -3.05 14.46
N GLY A 9 3.67 -3.14 13.24
CA GLY A 9 3.79 -4.35 12.45
C GLY A 9 4.00 -4.13 10.97
N ARG A 10 4.26 -5.25 10.29
CA ARG A 10 4.46 -5.34 8.85
C ARG A 10 3.24 -6.03 8.23
N LEU A 11 2.64 -5.38 7.23
CA LEU A 11 1.45 -5.83 6.53
C LEU A 11 1.87 -6.26 5.12
N GLU A 12 1.77 -7.55 4.84
CA GLU A 12 2.13 -8.13 3.54
C GLU A 12 1.02 -9.12 3.15
N GLY A 13 0.34 -8.85 2.03
CA GLY A 13 -0.77 -9.66 1.54
C GLY A 13 -0.31 -10.95 0.86
N GLU A 14 0.92 -10.96 0.34
CA GLU A 14 1.40 -11.96 -0.61
C GLU A 14 0.50 -12.00 -1.86
N THR A 15 0.24 -13.18 -2.43
CA THR A 15 -0.60 -13.35 -3.63
C THR A 15 -2.09 -13.30 -3.30
N GLY A 16 -2.90 -12.88 -4.28
CA GLY A 16 -4.34 -12.75 -4.11
C GLY A 16 -4.73 -11.35 -3.68
N ARG A 17 -6.05 -11.10 -3.67
CA ARG A 17 -6.60 -9.79 -3.28
C ARG A 17 -6.75 -9.70 -1.77
N ASP A 18 -5.88 -8.96 -1.12
CA ASP A 18 -5.90 -8.80 0.33
C ASP A 18 -6.52 -7.50 0.83
N ARG A 19 -6.97 -7.59 2.07
CA ARG A 19 -7.42 -6.44 2.87
C ARG A 19 -6.49 -6.35 4.07
N LEU A 20 -5.75 -5.25 4.15
CA LEU A 20 -4.68 -5.02 5.10
C LEU A 20 -5.08 -3.90 6.06
N HIS A 21 -5.11 -4.19 7.36
CA HIS A 21 -5.45 -3.23 8.41
C HIS A 21 -4.33 -3.17 9.45
N GLY A 22 -3.66 -2.03 9.59
CA GLY A 22 -2.59 -1.82 10.58
C GLY A 22 -3.10 -1.65 12.02
N GLY A 23 -4.32 -1.14 12.20
CA GLY A 23 -4.84 -0.87 13.54
C GLY A 23 -4.09 0.30 14.19
N GLU A 24 -3.82 0.25 15.50
CA GLU A 24 -3.04 1.27 16.20
C GLU A 24 -1.53 0.95 16.18
N GLY A 25 -0.69 1.92 15.82
CA GLY A 25 0.77 1.68 15.76
C GLY A 25 1.47 2.56 14.73
N VAL A 26 2.76 2.28 14.52
CA VAL A 26 3.50 2.67 13.32
C VAL A 26 3.61 1.40 12.49
N ASP A 27 2.88 1.31 11.39
CA ASP A 27 2.82 0.10 10.56
C ASP A 27 3.52 0.29 9.23
N VAL A 28 4.00 -0.80 8.62
CA VAL A 28 4.60 -0.78 7.27
C VAL A 28 3.80 -1.71 6.37
N SER A 29 3.13 -1.15 5.37
CA SER A 29 2.52 -1.92 4.28
C SER A 29 3.55 -2.23 3.21
N VAL A 30 3.56 -3.46 2.73
CA VAL A 30 4.58 -3.98 1.81
C VAL A 30 3.89 -4.43 0.55
N PHE A 31 4.32 -3.88 -0.57
CA PHE A 31 3.97 -4.34 -1.90
C PHE A 31 5.24 -4.83 -2.58
N ASP A 32 5.18 -6.03 -3.14
CA ASP A 32 6.31 -6.67 -3.81
C ASP A 32 5.87 -7.11 -5.20
N THR A 33 6.63 -6.74 -6.24
CA THR A 33 6.28 -7.05 -7.63
C THR A 33 6.21 -8.55 -7.90
N ARG A 34 6.83 -9.39 -7.07
CA ARG A 34 6.69 -10.86 -7.13
C ARG A 34 5.27 -11.35 -6.85
N TYR A 35 4.47 -10.55 -6.15
CA TYR A 35 3.09 -10.85 -5.80
C TYR A 35 2.08 -9.95 -6.52
N ALA A 36 2.54 -8.92 -7.22
CA ALA A 36 1.70 -8.05 -8.03
C ALA A 36 1.18 -8.80 -9.26
N VAL A 37 -0.06 -9.30 -9.16
CA VAL A 37 -0.79 -9.92 -10.27
C VAL A 37 -1.91 -8.98 -10.69
N GLU A 38 -2.00 -8.66 -11.98
CA GLU A 38 -3.04 -7.77 -12.52
C GLU A 38 -4.43 -8.27 -12.11
N GLY A 39 -5.19 -7.40 -11.45
CA GLY A 39 -6.55 -7.72 -11.00
C GLY A 39 -6.60 -8.47 -9.68
N GLU A 40 -5.49 -8.58 -8.94
CA GLU A 40 -5.44 -9.07 -7.55
C GLU A 40 -5.03 -7.96 -6.57
N ASP A 41 -5.22 -6.70 -6.94
CA ASP A 41 -4.70 -5.53 -6.22
C ASP A 41 -5.14 -5.47 -4.75
N ASP A 42 -4.15 -5.32 -3.87
CA ASP A 42 -4.34 -5.25 -2.43
C ASP A 42 -5.02 -3.95 -1.99
N THR A 43 -5.75 -4.03 -0.87
CA THR A 43 -6.37 -2.87 -0.24
C THR A 43 -5.84 -2.64 1.16
N VAL A 44 -5.14 -1.52 1.38
CA VAL A 44 -4.75 -1.04 2.72
C VAL A 44 -5.78 -0.05 3.23
N PHE A 45 -6.11 -0.12 4.51
CA PHE A 45 -7.06 0.80 5.14
C PHE A 45 -6.38 1.72 6.16
N ASP A 46 -6.81 2.98 6.14
CA ASP A 46 -6.56 3.95 7.21
C ASP A 46 -5.06 4.26 7.46
N LEU A 47 -4.23 4.23 6.41
CA LEU A 47 -2.81 4.62 6.47
C LEU A 47 -2.64 6.04 7.05
N ARG A 48 -1.80 6.19 8.09
CA ARG A 48 -1.54 7.45 8.80
C ARG A 48 -0.15 7.99 8.48
N ARG A 49 0.11 9.23 8.92
CA ARG A 49 1.37 9.97 8.68
C ARG A 49 2.62 9.25 9.19
N ASN A 50 2.47 8.43 10.23
CA ASN A 50 3.56 7.72 10.87
C ASN A 50 3.74 6.30 10.32
N ASP A 51 2.84 5.82 9.46
CA ASP A 51 2.94 4.53 8.80
C ASP A 51 3.83 4.65 7.54
N GLY A 52 4.38 3.54 7.09
CA GLY A 52 5.23 3.43 5.90
C GLY A 52 4.62 2.55 4.82
N VAL A 53 5.08 2.73 3.58
CA VAL A 53 4.76 1.90 2.43
C VAL A 53 6.07 1.50 1.75
N GLN A 54 6.40 0.21 1.79
CA GLN A 54 7.56 -0.33 1.11
C GLN A 54 7.17 -0.93 -0.24
N LEU A 55 7.89 -0.52 -1.29
CA LEU A 55 7.72 -0.96 -2.66
C LEU A 55 8.96 -1.76 -3.07
N ILE A 56 8.84 -3.09 -3.08
CA ILE A 56 9.94 -4.01 -3.39
C ILE A 56 9.93 -4.35 -4.87
N GLY A 57 11.02 -4.01 -5.56
CA GLY A 57 11.20 -4.31 -6.99
C GLY A 57 10.32 -3.48 -7.94
N PHE A 58 9.82 -2.34 -7.47
CA PHE A 58 9.13 -1.33 -8.27
C PHE A 58 10.14 -0.40 -8.94
N ASP A 59 9.83 0.07 -10.15
CA ASP A 59 10.61 1.14 -10.79
C ASP A 59 10.00 2.49 -10.39
N GLU A 60 10.79 3.31 -9.67
CA GLU A 60 10.36 4.62 -9.18
C GLU A 60 9.88 5.56 -10.30
N ASP A 61 10.47 5.47 -11.50
CA ASP A 61 10.09 6.30 -12.65
C ASP A 61 8.73 5.90 -13.25
N GLU A 62 8.26 4.68 -12.96
CA GLU A 62 7.00 4.12 -13.45
C GLU A 62 5.89 4.10 -12.39
N VAL A 63 6.21 4.41 -11.12
CA VAL A 63 5.23 4.48 -10.04
C VAL A 63 4.44 5.77 -10.12
N ARG A 64 3.10 5.62 -10.08
CA ARG A 64 2.17 6.75 -10.08
C ARG A 64 1.13 6.60 -8.99
N LEU A 65 0.91 7.68 -8.26
CA LEU A 65 -0.18 7.78 -7.28
C LEU A 65 -1.33 8.60 -7.86
N VAL A 66 -2.54 8.05 -7.81
CA VAL A 66 -3.76 8.72 -8.28
C VAL A 66 -4.72 8.89 -7.12
N ARG A 67 -5.23 10.12 -6.95
CA ARG A 67 -6.27 10.37 -5.98
C ARG A 67 -7.64 10.04 -6.57
N ASP A 68 -8.32 9.04 -6.00
CA ASP A 68 -9.74 8.78 -6.27
C ASP A 68 -10.58 8.91 -4.98
N GLY A 69 -11.32 10.01 -4.86
CA GLY A 69 -12.23 10.25 -3.75
C GLY A 69 -11.55 10.20 -2.37
N ARG A 70 -11.78 9.11 -1.62
CA ARG A 70 -11.15 8.83 -0.31
C ARG A 70 -10.00 7.82 -0.37
N SER A 71 -9.69 7.33 -1.56
CA SER A 71 -8.67 6.34 -1.83
C SER A 71 -7.48 6.95 -2.56
N VAL A 72 -6.33 6.30 -2.48
CA VAL A 72 -5.19 6.55 -3.35
C VAL A 72 -4.92 5.26 -4.08
N GLU A 73 -4.86 5.29 -5.39
CA GLU A 73 -4.52 4.15 -6.23
C GLU A 73 -3.03 4.26 -6.59
N LEU A 74 -2.31 3.16 -6.39
CA LEU A 74 -0.90 3.03 -6.75
C LEU A 74 -0.81 2.21 -8.02
N TYR A 75 -0.08 2.74 -8.99
CA TYR A 75 0.16 2.14 -10.29
C TYR A 75 1.65 1.89 -10.51
N GLN A 76 1.97 0.83 -11.24
CA GLN A 76 3.27 0.58 -11.88
C GLN A 76 3.00 0.41 -13.38
N ASP A 77 3.63 1.21 -14.24
CA ASP A 77 3.45 1.15 -15.71
C ASP A 77 1.96 1.11 -16.12
N ASP A 78 1.16 2.01 -15.52
CA ASP A 78 -0.30 2.12 -15.68
C ASP A 78 -1.13 0.88 -15.27
N VAL A 79 -0.50 -0.15 -14.71
CA VAL A 79 -1.18 -1.29 -14.07
C VAL A 79 -1.47 -0.96 -12.61
N PRO A 80 -2.73 -1.04 -12.15
CA PRO A 80 -3.05 -0.85 -10.74
C PRO A 80 -2.43 -1.99 -9.93
N VAL A 81 -1.82 -1.67 -8.79
CA VAL A 81 -1.20 -2.69 -7.93
C VAL A 81 -1.74 -2.66 -6.50
N ALA A 82 -2.22 -1.50 -6.04
CA ALA A 82 -2.77 -1.36 -4.71
C ALA A 82 -3.73 -0.17 -4.60
N THR A 83 -4.69 -0.30 -3.69
CA THR A 83 -5.56 0.78 -3.26
C THR A 83 -5.36 1.07 -1.78
N ILE A 84 -5.03 2.31 -1.41
CA ILE A 84 -4.99 2.74 -0.02
C ILE A 84 -6.24 3.57 0.28
N ARG A 85 -7.17 3.02 1.05
CA ARG A 85 -8.47 3.62 1.36
C ARG A 85 -8.42 4.48 2.62
N ASN A 86 -9.30 5.49 2.65
CA ASN A 86 -9.50 6.42 3.77
C ASN A 86 -8.26 7.25 4.17
N THR A 87 -7.30 7.40 3.27
CA THR A 87 -6.12 8.24 3.51
C THR A 87 -6.11 9.46 2.59
N LYS A 88 -5.04 10.25 2.62
CA LYS A 88 -4.78 11.38 1.71
C LYS A 88 -3.57 11.06 0.84
N LEU A 89 -3.58 11.57 -0.40
CA LEU A 89 -2.45 11.42 -1.34
C LEU A 89 -1.12 11.83 -0.69
N ALA A 90 -1.07 13.01 -0.06
CA ALA A 90 0.14 13.51 0.59
C ALA A 90 0.65 12.64 1.76
N ILE A 91 -0.18 11.76 2.34
CA ILE A 91 0.29 10.81 3.36
C ILE A 91 0.98 9.65 2.66
N VAL A 92 0.35 9.07 1.63
CA VAL A 92 0.91 7.96 0.85
C VAL A 92 2.22 8.38 0.19
N ASP A 93 2.21 9.53 -0.48
CA ASP A 93 3.37 10.10 -1.18
C ASP A 93 4.57 10.26 -0.25
N SER A 94 4.35 10.74 0.98
CA SER A 94 5.42 10.88 1.97
C SER A 94 5.86 9.57 2.63
N ALA A 95 5.10 8.50 2.46
CA ALA A 95 5.33 7.22 3.12
C ALA A 95 6.02 6.19 2.21
N LEU A 96 6.16 6.47 0.92
CA LEU A 96 6.79 5.55 -0.04
C LEU A 96 8.28 5.40 0.25
N GLU A 97 8.72 4.14 0.29
CA GLU A 97 10.12 3.73 0.34
C GLU A 97 10.33 2.65 -0.72
N PHE A 98 11.20 2.92 -1.70
CA PHE A 98 11.58 1.97 -2.75
C PHE A 98 12.76 1.11 -2.28
N VAL A 99 12.64 -0.21 -2.44
CA VAL A 99 13.61 -1.22 -1.95
C VAL A 99 13.94 -2.24 -3.04
#